data_AF-A0A842RYV2-F1
#
_entry.id   AF-A0A842RYV2-F1
#
_cell.length_a   1.000
_cell.length_b   1.000
_cell.length_c   1.000
_cell.angle_alpha   90.00
_cell.angle_beta   90.00
_cell.angle_gamma   90.00
#
_symmetry.space_group_name_H-M   'P 1'
#
loop_
_entity.id
_entity.type
_entity.pdbx_description
1 polymer ?
#
loop_
_entity_poly.entity_id
_entity_poly.type
_entity_poly.pdbx_seq_one_letter_code
_entity_poly.pdbx_strand_id
1 'polypeptide(L)' 'MMQKFGSLHLVNLLSSGFQGKVIPIHHKEDEILGFKAYTSIEQVPDSVDLAVIATPTEYVNNI' A
#
# COMPACT_ATOMS: atom_id res chain seq x y z
N MET A 1 11.26 -14.69 5.79
CA MET A 1 10.84 -13.49 5.03
C MET A 1 10.05 -12.62 6.00
N MET A 2 10.64 -11.51 6.46
CA MET A 2 10.05 -10.67 7.52
C MET A 2 8.86 -9.92 6.92
N GLN A 3 7.63 -10.29 7.28
CA GLN A 3 6.43 -9.60 6.81
C GLN A 3 6.26 -8.31 7.60
N LYS A 4 6.39 -7.14 6.93
CA LYS A 4 5.96 -5.85 7.49
C LYS A 4 4.43 -5.81 7.50
N PHE A 5 3.83 -5.06 8.43
CA PHE A 5 2.37 -4.96 8.56
C PHE A 5 1.68 -4.56 7.25
N GLY A 6 2.22 -3.61 6.49
CA GLY A 6 1.66 -3.22 5.19
C GLY A 6 1.57 -4.38 4.18
N SER A 7 2.62 -5.20 4.07
CA SER A 7 2.61 -6.38 3.19
C SER A 7 1.62 -7.44 3.66
N LEU A 8 1.47 -7.64 4.97
CA LEU A 8 0.48 -8.55 5.55
C LEU A 8 -0.95 -8.10 5.21
N HIS A 9 -1.26 -6.81 5.31
CA HIS A 9 -2.57 -6.27 4.92
C HIS A 9 -2.86 -6.49 3.43
N LEU A 10 -1.87 -6.29 2.56
CA LEU A 10 -2.02 -6.54 1.13
C LEU A 10 -2.31 -8.02 0.85
N VAL A 11 -1.55 -8.95 1.45
CA VAL A 11 -1.81 -10.39 1.33
C VAL A 11 -3.23 -10.72 1.78
N ASN A 12 -3.68 -10.16 2.90
CA ASN A 12 -5.02 -10.43 3.44
C ASN A 12 -6.13 -9.90 2.51
N LEU A 13 -6.01 -8.69 1.98
CA LEU A 13 -6.96 -8.11 1.03
C LEU A 13 -7.09 -8.95 -0.25
N LEU A 14 -5.96 -9.41 -0.78
CA LEU A 14 -5.93 -10.26 -1.97
C LEU A 14 -6.53 -11.64 -1.67
N SER A 15 -6.17 -12.24 -0.53
CA SER A 15 -6.64 -13.57 -0.13
C SER A 15 -8.14 -13.59 0.22
N SER A 16 -8.70 -12.47 0.67
CA SER A 16 -10.15 -12.34 0.90
C SER A 16 -10.96 -12.14 -0.38
N GLY A 17 -10.31 -12.05 -1.55
CA GLY A 17 -10.99 -11.86 -2.83
C GLY A 17 -11.51 -10.43 -3.02
N PHE A 18 -10.84 -9.41 -2.49
CA PHE A 18 -11.20 -8.02 -2.78
C PHE A 18 -11.11 -7.76 -4.29
N GLN A 19 -12.18 -7.23 -4.87
CA GLN A 19 -12.31 -7.04 -6.33
C GLN A 19 -11.93 -5.63 -6.79
N GLY A 20 -11.71 -4.70 -5.87
CA GLY A 20 -11.29 -3.34 -6.18
C GLY A 20 -9.80 -3.27 -6.53
N LYS A 21 -9.39 -2.12 -7.07
CA LYS A 21 -7.98 -1.83 -7.34
C LYS A 21 -7.24 -1.63 -6.03
N VAL A 22 -6.12 -2.32 -5.84
CA VAL A 22 -5.22 -2.14 -4.70
C VAL A 22 -3.94 -1.48 -5.18
N ILE A 23 -3.54 -0.39 -4.51
CA ILE A 23 -2.40 0.44 -4.91
C ILE A 23 -1.43 0.53 -3.72
N PRO A 24 -0.33 -0.22 -3.71
CA PRO A 24 0.68 -0.10 -2.67
C PRO A 24 1.40 1.25 -2.74
N ILE A 25 1.67 1.85 -1.58
CA ILE A 25 2.52 3.04 -1.45
C ILE A 25 3.77 2.66 -0.68
N HIS A 26 4.95 2.86 -1.26
CA HIS A 26 6.23 2.54 -0.63
C HIS A 26 7.34 3.46 -1.10
N HIS A 27 8.04 4.06 -0.15
CA HIS A 27 9.08 5.06 -0.39
C HIS A 27 10.35 4.58 -1.13
N LYS A 28 10.47 3.28 -1.41
CA LYS A 28 11.69 2.65 -1.97
C LYS A 28 11.44 1.58 -3.03
N GLU A 29 10.28 0.92 -2.98
CA GLU A 29 10.04 -0.28 -3.79
C GLU A 29 9.03 0.13 -4.83
N ASP A 30 9.32 -0.14 -6.10
CA ASP A 30 8.45 0.20 -7.23
C ASP A 30 7.41 -0.90 -7.50
N GLU A 31 7.54 -2.05 -6.84
CA GLU A 31 6.63 -3.19 -6.93
C GLU A 31 6.54 -3.94 -5.59
N ILE A 32 5.31 -4.30 -5.20
CA ILE A 32 5.04 -5.14 -4.02
C ILE A 32 4.08 -6.25 -4.44
N LEU A 33 4.50 -7.50 -4.31
CA LEU A 33 3.68 -8.69 -4.62
C LEU A 33 3.08 -8.69 -6.04
N GLY A 34 3.79 -8.17 -7.03
CA GLY A 34 3.29 -8.05 -8.41
C GLY A 34 2.43 -6.81 -8.68
N PHE A 35 2.21 -5.96 -7.67
CA PHE A 35 1.46 -4.70 -7.81
C PHE A 35 2.43 -3.54 -7.90
N LYS A 36 2.25 -2.67 -8.90
CA LYS A 36 2.98 -1.42 -9.02
C LYS A 36 2.79 -0.57 -7.76
N ALA A 37 3.88 -0.21 -7.12
CA ALA A 37 3.90 0.69 -5.99
C ALA A 37 4.25 2.12 -6.44
N TYR A 38 3.74 3.10 -5.71
CA TYR A 38 4.08 4.51 -5.90
C TYR A 38 4.80 5.03 -4.66
N THR A 39 5.67 6.03 -4.82
CA THR A 39 6.42 6.58 -3.68
C THR A 39 5.57 7.48 -2.79
N SER A 40 4.51 8.08 -3.35
CA SER A 40 3.54 8.89 -2.62
C SER A 40 2.14 8.78 -3.25
N ILE A 41 1.11 9.18 -2.50
CA ILE A 41 -0.28 9.09 -2.94
C ILE A 41 -0.59 10.06 -4.09
N GLU A 42 0.11 11.19 -4.17
CA GLU A 42 -0.05 12.21 -5.21
C GLU A 42 0.37 11.72 -6.61
N GLN A 43 1.19 10.66 -6.67
CA GLN A 43 1.59 10.06 -7.94
C GLN A 43 0.55 9.08 -8.48
N VAL A 44 -0.47 8.74 -7.68
CA VAL A 44 -1.52 7.83 -8.10
C VAL A 44 -2.45 8.57 -9.07
N PRO A 45 -2.58 8.12 -10.34
CA PRO A 45 -3.38 8.82 -11.33
C PRO A 45 -4.89 8.64 -11.13
N ASP A 46 -5.29 7.64 -10.34
CA ASP A 46 -6.68 7.31 -10.08
C ASP A 46 -7.17 7.94 -8.78
N SER A 47 -8.49 8.17 -8.68
CA SER A 47 -9.11 8.56 -7.42
C SER A 47 -9.02 7.42 -6.41
N VAL A 48 -8.53 7.71 -5.21
CA VAL A 48 -8.48 6.78 -4.07
C VAL A 48 -9.62 7.10 -3.10
N ASP A 49 -10.41 6.08 -2.76
CA ASP A 49 -11.57 6.15 -1.88
C ASP A 49 -11.28 5.72 -0.43
N LEU A 50 -10.28 4.85 -0.23
CA LEU A 50 -9.84 4.35 1.07
C LEU A 50 -8.32 4.20 1.13
N ALA A 51 -7.71 4.71 2.21
CA ALA A 51 -6.29 4.52 2.52
C ALA A 51 -6.11 3.70 3.81
N VAL A 52 -5.22 2.70 3.76
CA VAL A 52 -4.78 1.93 4.93
C VAL A 52 -3.35 2.34 5.28
N ILE A 53 -3.18 3.03 6.40
CA ILE A 53 -1.88 3.53 6.86
C ILE A 53 -1.24 2.51 7.80
N ALA A 54 -0.17 1.85 7.32
CA ALA A 54 0.59 0.86 8.07
C ALA A 54 2.08 1.25 8.21
N THR A 55 2.33 2.51 8.57
CA THR A 55 3.65 3.09 8.81
C THR A 55 3.88 3.35 10.30
N PRO A 56 5.15 3.48 10.76
CA PRO A 56 5.43 4.00 12.10
C PRO A 56 4.78 5.36 12.34
N THR A 57 4.42 5.64 13.59
CA THR A 57 3.63 6.81 13.99
C THR A 57 4.31 8.13 13.59
N GLU A 58 5.64 8.20 13.64
CA GLU A 58 6.41 9.39 13.28
C GLU A 58 6.25 9.82 11.82
N TYR A 59 5.81 8.92 10.93
CA TYR A 59 5.59 9.24 9.52
C TYR A 59 4.17 9.69 9.21
N VAL A 60 3.20 9.49 10.11
CA VAL A 60 1.77 9.69 9.81
C VAL A 60 1.44 11.12 9.37
N ASN A 61 2.12 12.12 9.91
CA ASN A 61 1.90 13.53 9.54
C ASN A 61 2.49 13.91 8.18
N ASN A 62 3.29 13.03 7.56
CA ASN A 62 3.99 13.25 6.30
C ASN A 62 3.51 12.29 5.20
N ILE A 63 2.32 11.70 5.36
CA ILE A 63 1.67 10.84 4.37
C ILE A 63 0.90 11.68 3.37
#